data_AF-A0A845S7F4-F1
#
_entry.id   AF-A0A845S7F4-F1
#
_cell.length_a   1.000
_cell.length_b   1.000
_cell.length_c   1.000
_cell.angle_alpha   90.00
_cell.angle_beta   90.00
_cell.angle_gamma   90.00
#
_symmetry.space_group_name_H-M   'P 1'
#
loop_
_entity.id
_entity.type
_entity.pdbx_description
1 polymer ?
#
loop_
_entity_poly.entity_id
_entity_poly.type
_entity_poly.pdbx_seq_one_letter_code
_entity_poly.pdbx_strand_id
1 'polypeptide(L)' 'MQYLTSEEIKALERKANSIRQSIIEMLTEAGSGHTAGPLGMADVFTLLYFGIMKHDPEN' A
#
# COMPACT_ATOMS: atom_id res chain seq x y z
N MET A 1 0.06 23.02 -4.44
CA MET A 1 -0.42 21.62 -4.40
C MET A 1 0.19 20.93 -5.61
N GLN A 2 1.02 19.91 -5.42
CA GLN A 2 1.60 19.17 -6.55
C GLN A 2 0.63 18.04 -6.90
N TYR A 3 0.22 17.99 -8.16
CA TYR A 3 -0.64 16.92 -8.67
C TYR A 3 0.24 15.77 -9.16
N LEU A 4 -0.21 14.54 -8.95
CA LEU A 4 0.46 13.34 -9.46
C LEU A 4 0.25 13.23 -10.97
N THR A 5 1.29 12.80 -11.67
CA THR A 5 1.21 12.37 -13.06
C THR A 5 0.50 11.02 -13.15
N SER A 6 -0.03 10.72 -14.34
CA SER A 6 -0.68 9.43 -14.62
C SER A 6 0.26 8.25 -14.36
N GLU A 7 1.55 8.42 -14.65
CA GLU A 7 2.59 7.42 -14.47
C GLU A 7 2.86 7.16 -12.99
N GLU A 8 2.93 8.20 -12.16
CA GLU A 8 3.05 8.08 -10.70
C GLU A 8 1.83 7.40 -10.09
N ILE A 9 0.61 7.77 -10.52
CA ILE A 9 -0.63 7.13 -10.08
C ILE A 9 -0.56 5.62 -10.36
N LYS A 10 -0.23 5.23 -11.60
CA LYS A 10 -0.10 3.82 -11.97
C LYS A 10 0.98 3.09 -11.16
N ALA A 11 2.07 3.76 -10.79
CA ALA A 11 3.11 3.17 -9.97
C ALA A 11 2.61 2.90 -8.54
N LEU A 12 1.89 3.84 -7.95
CA LEU A 12 1.27 3.69 -6.63
C LEU A 12 0.18 2.62 -6.65
N GLU A 13 -0.68 2.55 -7.67
CA GLU A 13 -1.70 1.50 -7.81
C GLU A 13 -1.08 0.09 -7.86
N ARG A 14 0.02 -0.09 -8.62
CA ARG A 14 0.74 -1.37 -8.66
C ARG A 14 1.29 -1.74 -7.28
N LYS A 15 1.87 -0.78 -6.56
CA LYS A 15 2.41 -0.97 -5.21
C LYS A 15 1.32 -1.36 -4.21
N ALA A 16 0.18 -0.66 -4.24
CA ALA A 16 -0.98 -0.96 -3.40
C ALA A 16 -1.54 -2.36 -3.69
N ASN A 17 -1.58 -2.76 -4.97
CA ASN A 17 -1.98 -4.12 -5.35
C ASN A 17 -1.01 -5.19 -4.83
N SER A 18 0.31 -4.96 -4.90
CA SER A 18 1.29 -5.85 -4.30
C SER A 18 1.11 -5.98 -2.78
N ILE A 19 0.85 -4.87 -2.08
CA ILE A 19 0.57 -4.88 -0.63
C ILE A 19 -0.69 -5.73 -0.33
N ARG A 20 -1.76 -5.59 -1.13
CA ARG A 20 -2.97 -6.40 -0.99
C ARG A 20 -2.70 -7.89 -1.17
N GLN A 21 -1.88 -8.26 -2.15
CA GLN A 21 -1.49 -9.66 -2.36
C GLN A 21 -0.72 -10.19 -1.15
N SER A 22 0.27 -9.45 -0.66
CA SER A 22 1.03 -9.85 0.54
C SER A 22 0.14 -9.98 1.78
N ILE A 23 -0.86 -9.12 1.98
CA ILE A 23 -1.84 -9.26 3.07
C ILE A 23 -2.60 -10.58 2.93
N ILE A 24 -3.09 -10.91 1.74
CA ILE A 24 -3.84 -12.15 1.50
C ILE A 24 -2.94 -13.37 1.75
N GLU A 25 -1.72 -13.38 1.23
CA GLU A 25 -0.75 -14.46 1.43
C GLU A 25 -0.46 -14.67 2.92
N MET A 26 -0.14 -13.60 3.65
CA MET A 26 0.15 -13.68 5.09
C MET A 26 -1.05 -14.18 5.91
N LEU A 27 -2.26 -13.69 5.62
CA LEU A 27 -3.47 -14.10 6.34
C LEU A 27 -3.89 -15.53 5.99
N THR A 28 -3.64 -15.96 4.76
CA THR A 28 -3.87 -17.35 4.32
C THR A 28 -2.96 -18.30 5.09
N GLU A 29 -1.66 -17.99 5.17
CA GLU A 29 -0.68 -18.77 5.93
C GLU A 29 -1.02 -18.78 7.44
N ALA A 30 -1.40 -17.64 8.00
CA ALA A 30 -1.75 -17.51 9.42
C ALA A 30 -3.11 -18.14 9.80
N GLY A 31 -3.97 -18.42 8.82
CA GLY A 31 -5.35 -18.91 9.03
C GLY A 31 -6.26 -17.97 9.84
N SER A 32 -5.81 -16.75 10.14
CA SER A 32 -6.50 -15.80 11.02
C SER A 32 -5.99 -14.36 10.81
N GLY A 33 -6.82 -13.37 11.17
CA GLY A 33 -6.48 -11.94 11.16
C GLY A 33 -7.57 -11.06 10.55
N HIS A 34 -7.26 -9.78 10.33
CA HIS A 34 -8.23 -8.78 9.84
C HIS A 34 -7.95 -8.41 8.38
N THR A 35 -8.78 -8.88 7.45
CA THR A 35 -8.60 -8.66 6.00
C THR A 35 -9.16 -7.30 5.53
N ALA A 36 -10.38 -6.95 5.97
CA ALA A 36 -11.16 -5.86 5.36
C ALA A 36 -10.48 -4.48 5.46
N GLY A 37 -10.00 -4.12 6.66
CA GLY A 37 -9.33 -2.83 6.90
C GLY A 37 -8.06 -2.65 6.05
N PRO A 38 -7.08 -3.57 6.17
CA PRO A 38 -5.85 -3.49 5.39
C PRO A 38 -6.07 -3.47 3.87
N LEU A 39 -7.00 -4.29 3.34
CA LEU A 39 -7.29 -4.29 1.90
C LEU A 39 -7.94 -3.00 1.41
N GLY A 40 -8.87 -2.43 2.20
CA GLY A 40 -9.56 -1.18 1.87
C GLY A 40 -8.65 0.04 1.96
N MET A 41 -7.68 0.04 2.88
CA MET A 41 -6.80 1.19 3.13
C MET A 41 -5.48 1.15 2.36
N ALA A 42 -5.22 0.11 1.56
CA ALA A 42 -3.92 -0.07 0.91
C ALA A 42 -3.50 1.12 0.03
N ASP A 43 -4.42 1.77 -0.70
CA ASP A 43 -4.07 2.94 -1.53
C ASP A 43 -3.67 4.15 -0.68
N VAL A 44 -4.38 4.38 0.43
CA VAL A 44 -4.09 5.48 1.37
C VAL A 44 -2.71 5.32 1.98
N PHE A 45 -2.40 4.12 2.50
CA PHE A 45 -1.10 3.85 3.09
C PHE A 45 0.02 3.82 2.04
N THR A 46 -0.28 3.37 0.82
CA THR A 46 0.70 3.41 -0.28
C THR A 46 1.06 4.85 -0.64
N LEU A 47 0.08 5.74 -0.82
CA LEU A 47 0.33 7.15 -1.08
C LEU A 47 1.05 7.80 0.10
N LEU A 48 0.59 7.55 1.33
CA LEU A 48 1.22 8.08 2.54
C LEU A 48 2.70 7.70 2.57
N TYR A 49 3.00 6.41 2.51
CA TYR A 49 4.36 5.89 2.70
C TYR A 49 5.28 6.19 1.51
N PHE A 50 4.84 5.96 0.28
CA PHE A 50 5.71 6.05 -0.89
C PHE A 50 5.58 7.35 -1.69
N GLY A 51 4.56 8.16 -1.42
CA GLY A 51 4.29 9.38 -2.18
C GLY A 51 4.50 10.69 -1.42
N ILE A 52 4.11 10.76 -0.15
CA ILE A 52 4.06 12.05 0.58
C ILE A 52 4.85 12.09 1.89
N MET A 53 5.03 10.96 2.58
CA MET A 53 5.70 10.94 3.87
C MET A 53 7.21 11.03 3.69
N LYS A 54 7.81 12.07 4.29
CA LYS A 54 9.26 12.17 4.42
C LYS A 54 9.72 11.31 5.59
N HIS A 55 10.20 10.12 5.28
CA HIS A 55 10.74 9.18 6.26
C HIS A 55 12.00 8.52 5.71
N ASP A 56 12.83 8.02 6.60
CA ASP A 56 13.94 7.13 6.27
C ASP A 56 13.53 5.72 6.68
N PRO A 57 13.35 4.77 5.74
CA PRO A 57 12.98 3.41 6.08
C PRO A 57 14.09 2.63 6.80
N GLU A 58 15.32 3.14 6.83
CA GLU A 58 16.50 2.45 7.38
C GLU A 58 17.04 3.03 8.71
N ASN A 59 16.40 4.06 9.29
CA ASN A 59 16.81 4.74 10.53
C ASN A 59 15.64 4.94 11.51
#